data_AF-A0A7V3BJE2-F1
#
_entry.id   AF-A0A7V3BJE2-F1
#
_cell.length_a   1.000
_cell.length_b   1.000
_cell.length_c   1.000
_cell.angle_alpha   90.00
_cell.angle_beta   90.00
_cell.angle_gamma   90.00
#
_symmetry.space_group_name_H-M   'P 1'
#
loop_
_entity.id
_entity.type
_entity.pdbx_description
1 polymer ?
#
loop_
_entity_poly.entity_id
_entity_poly.type
_entity_poly.pdbx_seq_one_letter_code
_entity_poly.pdbx_strand_id
1 'polypeptide(L)'
;MRFWAVIPMGDRFTRSGKSSGAPLGDSPSISQPIKPMEMHRRCAMNTRELVGFPCPECGHGTVRSTRILNYKTKIKGYPFVVDEAVIGVCDRCGSESFAPEETKRWEELFYRSLEARHALLSPQEMLELRTSLELSMEDFARLIGCTLQSILAWERPDRSAPPSRMADLLMKLLRESLRVGAIDVLPFLLNEAKKWGVVIELRRPSMNSAGDAAMPQDQRA
;
A
#
# COMPACT_ATOMS: atom_id res chain seq x y z
N MET A 1 -41.64 18.84 -11.02
CA MET A 1 -42.29 17.53 -11.21
C MET A 1 -41.68 16.85 -12.44
N ARG A 2 -40.71 15.96 -12.25
CA ARG A 2 -40.08 15.20 -13.35
C ARG A 2 -40.15 13.72 -12.98
N PHE A 3 -40.89 12.99 -13.80
CA PHE A 3 -41.02 11.54 -13.79
C PHE A 3 -39.66 10.90 -14.05
N TRP A 4 -39.25 9.95 -13.21
CA TRP A 4 -38.22 8.97 -13.53
C TRP A 4 -38.90 7.62 -13.75
N ALA A 5 -38.61 7.04 -14.91
CA ALA A 5 -39.13 5.75 -15.34
C ALA A 5 -38.46 4.60 -14.58
N VAL A 6 -39.30 3.65 -14.17
CA VAL A 6 -38.95 2.38 -13.52
C VAL A 6 -38.42 1.42 -14.59
N ILE A 7 -37.21 0.87 -14.38
CA ILE A 7 -36.67 -0.25 -15.16
C ILE A 7 -37.07 -1.55 -14.44
N PRO A 8 -37.75 -2.52 -15.09
CA PRO A 8 -38.08 -3.80 -14.48
C PRO A 8 -36.89 -4.78 -14.56
N MET A 9 -36.50 -5.36 -13.43
CA MET A 9 -35.65 -6.56 -13.38
C MET A 9 -36.48 -7.79 -13.74
N GLY A 10 -36.15 -8.40 -14.87
CA GLY A 10 -36.73 -9.64 -15.35
C GLY A 10 -36.07 -10.88 -14.75
N ASP A 11 -36.96 -11.75 -14.27
CA ASP A 11 -36.90 -13.17 -13.89
C ASP A 11 -35.77 -14.11 -14.35
N ARG A 12 -35.48 -15.03 -13.41
CA ARG A 12 -35.28 -16.50 -13.56
C ARG A 12 -34.29 -17.01 -14.59
N PHE A 13 -33.20 -17.59 -14.07
CA PHE A 13 -32.48 -18.67 -14.73
C PHE A 13 -32.75 -20.00 -14.02
N THR A 14 -33.52 -20.87 -14.67
CA THR A 14 -33.81 -22.25 -14.24
C THR A 14 -32.78 -23.25 -14.78
N ARG A 15 -32.49 -24.23 -13.92
CA ARG A 15 -31.74 -25.48 -14.11
C ARG A 15 -32.06 -26.27 -15.40
N SER A 16 -31.02 -26.76 -16.05
CA SER A 16 -30.88 -28.11 -16.67
C SER A 16 -29.42 -28.19 -17.16
N GLY A 17 -28.61 -29.24 -17.01
CA GLY A 17 -28.79 -30.66 -16.78
C GLY A 17 -27.84 -31.36 -17.77
N LYS A 18 -26.80 -32.07 -17.29
CA LYS A 18 -26.20 -33.22 -17.99
C LYS A 18 -25.11 -33.88 -17.15
N SER A 19 -25.47 -35.06 -16.67
CA SER A 19 -24.63 -36.12 -16.15
C SER A 19 -23.94 -36.87 -17.30
N SER A 20 -22.62 -37.00 -17.22
CA SER A 20 -21.84 -37.96 -18.00
C SER A 20 -20.89 -38.65 -17.04
N GLY A 21 -21.14 -39.92 -16.76
CA GLY A 21 -20.28 -40.76 -15.93
C GLY A 21 -18.99 -41.12 -16.65
N ALA A 22 -17.89 -41.13 -15.90
CA ALA A 22 -16.62 -41.74 -16.28
C ALA A 22 -16.13 -42.62 -15.11
N PRO A 23 -15.46 -43.75 -15.41
CA PRO A 23 -15.24 -44.83 -14.45
C PRO A 23 -14.17 -44.52 -13.40
N LEU A 24 -14.41 -45.03 -12.20
CA LEU A 24 -13.51 -45.06 -11.06
C LEU A 24 -12.26 -45.90 -11.41
N GLY A 25 -11.11 -45.23 -11.47
CA GLY A 25 -9.79 -45.85 -11.43
C GLY A 25 -9.29 -45.87 -9.99
N ASP A 26 -9.05 -47.08 -9.47
CA ASP A 26 -8.50 -47.33 -8.15
C ASP A 26 -7.14 -46.63 -7.96
N SER A 27 -7.10 -45.65 -7.05
CA SER A 27 -5.88 -44.99 -6.62
C SER A 27 -5.46 -45.54 -5.25
N PRO A 28 -4.22 -46.03 -5.08
CA PRO A 28 -3.76 -46.57 -3.81
C PRO A 28 -3.60 -45.45 -2.78
N SER A 29 -4.27 -45.62 -1.64
CA SER A 29 -4.20 -44.73 -0.47
C SER A 29 -2.80 -44.81 0.15
N ILE A 30 -1.96 -43.83 -0.13
CA ILE A 30 -0.73 -43.58 0.63
C ILE A 30 -1.08 -42.62 1.77
N SER A 31 -1.46 -43.19 2.90
CA SER A 31 -1.62 -42.49 4.17
C SER A 31 -0.24 -42.31 4.81
N GLN A 32 0.43 -41.20 4.49
CA GLN A 32 1.58 -40.78 5.29
C GLN A 32 1.10 -40.06 6.56
N PRO A 33 1.67 -40.38 7.73
CA PRO A 33 1.38 -39.67 8.97
C PRO A 33 1.92 -38.24 8.90
N ILE A 34 1.02 -37.27 9.00
CA ILE A 34 1.35 -35.85 9.13
C ILE A 34 2.07 -35.69 10.48
N LYS A 35 3.38 -35.47 10.44
CA LYS A 35 4.15 -35.09 11.63
C LYS A 35 3.58 -33.76 12.16
N PRO A 36 3.29 -33.63 13.47
CA PRO A 36 2.90 -32.36 14.04
C PRO A 36 4.06 -31.37 13.84
N MET A 37 3.81 -30.28 13.11
CA MET A 37 4.74 -29.17 13.04
C MET A 37 4.87 -28.59 14.45
N GLU A 38 6.05 -28.74 15.05
CA GLU A 38 6.41 -28.04 16.27
C GLU A 38 6.29 -26.53 16.01
N MET A 39 5.19 -25.99 16.51
CA MET A 39 4.88 -24.58 16.55
C MET A 39 5.93 -23.93 17.47
N HIS A 40 7.06 -23.54 16.88
CA HIS A 40 8.10 -22.79 17.56
C HIS A 40 7.44 -21.57 18.18
N ARG A 41 7.34 -21.58 19.51
CA ARG A 41 6.84 -20.46 20.30
C ARG A 41 7.60 -19.23 19.84
N ARG A 42 6.91 -18.28 19.19
CA ARG A 42 7.43 -16.93 19.00
C ARG A 42 7.61 -16.37 20.40
N CYS A 43 8.84 -16.39 20.89
CA CYS A 43 9.21 -15.65 22.08
C CYS A 43 8.85 -14.19 21.82
N ALA A 44 7.84 -13.71 22.52
CA ALA A 44 7.54 -12.29 22.61
C ALA A 44 8.75 -11.64 23.28
N MET A 45 9.65 -11.07 22.47
CA MET A 45 10.79 -10.28 22.92
C MET A 45 10.22 -8.99 23.49
N ASN A 46 10.05 -8.93 24.81
CA ASN A 46 9.53 -7.75 25.47
C ASN A 46 10.54 -6.60 25.37
N THR A 47 10.05 -5.40 25.06
CA THR A 47 10.77 -4.13 24.79
C THR A 47 11.75 -3.65 25.88
N ARG A 48 11.92 -4.38 26.96
CA ARG A 48 12.90 -4.04 27.99
C ARG A 48 14.20 -4.75 27.65
N GLU A 49 15.02 -4.01 26.90
CA GLU A 49 16.43 -4.29 26.67
C GLU A 49 16.68 -5.48 25.73
N LEU A 50 16.96 -5.17 24.45
CA LEU A 50 17.67 -6.07 23.53
C LEU A 50 19.12 -6.22 24.03
N VAL A 51 19.31 -6.69 25.26
CA VAL A 51 20.59 -6.77 25.93
C VAL A 51 20.79 -8.23 26.30
N GLY A 52 21.88 -8.80 25.80
CA GLY A 52 22.38 -10.06 26.33
C GLY A 52 21.99 -11.33 25.57
N PHE A 53 21.41 -11.23 24.37
CA PHE A 53 21.25 -12.41 23.52
C PHE A 53 22.43 -12.57 22.53
N PRO A 54 22.80 -13.81 22.19
CA PRO A 54 23.88 -14.07 21.24
C PRO A 54 23.49 -13.59 19.85
N CYS A 55 24.43 -12.95 19.16
CA CYS A 55 24.24 -12.43 17.81
C CYS A 55 23.92 -13.59 16.83
N PRO A 56 22.80 -13.54 16.09
CA PRO A 56 22.42 -14.61 15.16
C PRO A 56 23.33 -14.68 13.93
N GLU A 57 23.95 -13.56 13.55
CA GLU A 57 24.82 -13.49 12.36
C GLU A 57 26.19 -14.10 12.60
N CYS A 58 26.83 -13.74 13.73
CA CYS A 58 28.20 -14.17 14.00
C CYS A 58 28.30 -15.30 15.03
N GLY A 59 27.27 -15.56 15.85
CA GLY A 59 27.27 -16.60 16.89
C GLY A 59 28.20 -16.37 18.09
N HIS A 60 29.09 -15.38 18.03
CA HIS A 60 30.16 -15.17 19.02
C HIS A 60 30.11 -13.81 19.74
N GLY A 61 29.22 -12.92 19.32
CA GLY A 61 29.04 -11.58 19.91
C GLY A 61 27.74 -11.47 20.69
N THR A 62 27.62 -10.43 21.50
CA THR A 62 26.40 -10.13 22.26
C THR A 62 25.73 -8.88 21.69
N VAL A 63 24.42 -8.95 21.46
CA VAL A 63 23.65 -7.78 21.02
C VAL A 63 23.40 -6.87 22.23
N ARG A 64 23.75 -5.59 22.06
CA ARG A 64 23.57 -4.53 23.07
C ARG A 64 22.67 -3.43 22.51
N SER A 65 21.75 -2.96 23.34
CA SER A 65 20.89 -1.83 22.97
C SER A 65 21.71 -0.53 22.89
N THR A 66 21.66 0.11 21.73
CA THR A 66 22.35 1.37 21.42
C THR A 66 21.33 2.41 20.99
N ARG A 67 21.45 3.62 21.51
CA ARG A 67 20.62 4.77 21.10
C ARG A 67 21.33 5.56 20.03
N ILE A 68 20.67 5.79 18.89
CA ILE A 68 21.21 6.54 17.75
C ILE A 68 20.28 7.70 17.46
N LEU A 69 20.85 8.91 17.39
CA LEU A 69 20.12 10.11 17.01
C LEU A 69 20.03 10.25 15.49
N ASN A 70 18.90 10.74 14.99
CA ASN A 70 18.63 10.98 13.57
C ASN A 70 18.91 9.75 12.68
N TYR A 71 18.45 8.58 13.14
CA TYR A 71 18.66 7.32 12.43
C TYR A 71 17.87 7.29 11.12
N LYS A 72 18.58 7.09 10.00
CA LYS A 72 18.00 7.04 8.66
C LYS A 72 17.55 5.62 8.35
N THR A 73 16.27 5.43 8.11
CA THR A 73 15.67 4.12 7.82
C THR A 73 14.68 4.21 6.65
N LYS A 74 14.05 3.08 6.32
CA LYS A 74 12.93 3.02 5.38
C LYS A 74 11.72 2.35 6.02
N ILE A 75 10.57 3.01 5.94
CA ILE A 75 9.29 2.44 6.37
C ILE A 75 8.46 2.16 5.11
N LYS A 76 8.15 0.89 4.85
CA LYS A 76 7.41 0.44 3.65
C LYS A 76 8.05 0.94 2.34
N GLY A 77 9.40 1.01 2.33
CA GLY A 77 10.20 1.51 1.21
C GLY A 77 10.39 3.03 1.15
N TYR A 78 9.72 3.80 2.01
CA TYR A 78 9.84 5.26 2.05
C TYR A 78 10.96 5.72 2.97
N PRO A 79 11.78 6.70 2.56
CA PRO A 79 12.83 7.24 3.41
C PRO A 79 12.21 7.91 4.64
N PHE A 80 12.74 7.59 5.82
CA PHE A 80 12.29 8.16 7.08
C PHE A 80 13.48 8.37 8.02
N VAL A 81 13.39 9.40 8.86
CA VAL A 81 14.40 9.70 9.88
C VAL A 81 13.73 9.60 11.24
N VAL A 82 14.31 8.80 12.12
CA VAL A 82 13.87 8.64 13.50
C VAL A 82 14.77 9.48 14.39
N ASP A 83 14.20 10.43 15.13
CA ASP A 83 14.96 11.37 15.95
C ASP A 83 15.83 10.66 17.00
N GLU A 84 15.27 9.65 17.67
CA GLU A 84 15.97 8.76 18.61
C GLU A 84 15.54 7.32 18.34
N ALA A 85 16.46 6.50 17.84
CA ALA A 85 16.26 5.09 17.53
C ALA A 85 16.98 4.21 18.56
N VAL A 86 16.31 3.17 19.06
CA VAL A 86 16.89 2.18 19.97
C VAL A 86 17.08 0.88 19.21
N ILE A 87 18.31 0.59 18.80
CA ILE A 87 18.62 -0.61 18.01
C ILE A 87 19.58 -1.53 18.78
N GLY A 88 19.45 -2.84 18.59
CA GLY A 88 20.43 -3.79 19.07
C GLY A 88 21.63 -3.81 18.12
N VAL A 89 22.84 -3.60 18.62
CA VAL A 89 24.08 -3.69 17.85
C VAL A 89 24.97 -4.76 18.48
N CYS A 90 25.44 -5.69 17.67
CA CYS A 90 26.41 -6.69 18.11
C CYS A 90 27.78 -6.05 18.39
N ASP A 91 28.36 -6.32 19.56
CA ASP A 91 29.66 -5.81 19.97
C ASP A 91 30.86 -6.35 19.16
N ARG A 92 30.66 -7.44 18.41
CA ARG A 92 31.72 -8.09 17.64
C ARG A 92 31.66 -7.81 16.13
N CYS A 93 30.50 -8.00 15.51
CA CYS A 93 30.35 -7.87 14.05
C CYS A 93 29.57 -6.62 13.61
N GLY A 94 28.98 -5.87 14.55
CA GLY A 94 28.20 -4.67 14.23
C GLY A 94 26.83 -4.95 13.58
N SER A 95 26.38 -6.22 13.52
CA SER A 95 25.04 -6.54 12.99
C SER A 95 23.96 -5.81 13.79
N GLU A 96 23.01 -5.20 13.09
CA GLU A 96 21.87 -4.51 13.67
C GLU A 96 20.70 -5.47 13.87
N SER A 97 19.97 -5.29 14.97
CA SER A 97 18.77 -6.05 15.31
C SER A 97 17.69 -5.09 15.80
N PHE A 98 16.47 -5.24 15.28
CA PHE A 98 15.37 -4.34 15.57
C PHE A 98 14.31 -5.07 16.40
N ALA A 99 13.92 -4.48 17.53
CA ALA A 99 12.81 -5.01 18.32
C ALA A 99 11.49 -4.82 17.55
N PRO A 100 10.56 -5.78 17.60
CA PRO A 100 9.25 -5.64 16.98
C PRO A 100 8.49 -4.39 17.42
N GLU A 101 8.57 -4.05 18.71
CA GLU A 101 7.89 -2.89 19.30
C GLU A 101 8.53 -1.57 18.86
N GLU A 102 9.85 -1.56 18.72
CA GLU A 102 10.57 -0.40 18.19
C GLU A 102 10.23 -0.16 16.72
N THR A 103 10.15 -1.24 15.93
CA THR A 103 9.72 -1.16 14.52
C THR A 103 8.29 -0.60 14.43
N LYS A 104 7.37 -1.08 15.28
CA LYS A 104 6.00 -0.56 15.36
C LYS A 104 5.97 0.93 15.74
N ARG A 105 6.78 1.35 16.71
CA ARG A 105 6.92 2.76 17.09
C ARG A 105 7.41 3.62 15.91
N TRP A 106 8.35 3.12 15.12
CA TRP A 106 8.81 3.83 13.92
C TRP A 106 7.72 3.97 12.87
N GLU A 107 6.89 2.94 12.68
CA GLU A 107 5.73 3.03 11.79
C GLU A 107 4.72 4.08 12.27
N GLU A 108 4.41 4.13 13.56
CA GLU A 108 3.52 5.14 14.16
C GLU A 108 4.07 6.56 13.99
N LEU A 109 5.37 6.76 14.25
CA LEU A 109 6.05 8.04 14.03
C LEU A 109 6.04 8.45 12.56
N PHE A 110 6.24 7.49 11.65
CA PHE A 110 6.17 7.74 10.21
C PHE A 110 4.80 8.23 9.80
N TYR A 111 3.72 7.55 10.22
CA TYR A 111 2.35 7.97 9.90
C TYR A 111 2.00 9.33 10.49
N ARG A 112 2.37 9.59 11.75
CA ARG A 112 2.19 10.91 12.38
C ARG A 112 2.91 12.01 11.60
N SER A 113 4.10 11.73 11.08
CA SER A 113 4.85 12.69 10.25
C SER A 113 4.16 12.98 8.90
N LEU A 114 3.45 12.00 8.34
CA LEU A 114 2.69 12.17 7.10
C LEU A 114 1.43 13.01 7.34
N GLU A 115 0.74 12.76 8.44
CA GLU A 115 -0.43 13.56 8.86
C GLU A 115 -0.05 15.02 9.11
N ALA A 116 1.05 15.27 9.84
CA ALA A 116 1.54 16.63 10.11
C ALA A 116 1.92 17.41 8.83
N ARG A 117 2.28 16.71 7.75
CA ARG A 117 2.60 17.31 6.44
C ARG A 117 1.40 17.32 5.48
N HIS A 118 0.21 16.95 5.96
CA HIS A 118 -1.00 16.77 5.14
C HIS A 118 -0.74 15.90 3.89
N ALA A 119 0.07 14.86 4.07
CA ALA A 119 0.44 13.91 3.02
C ALA A 119 -0.58 12.78 2.87
N LEU A 120 -1.59 12.69 3.74
CA LEU A 120 -2.69 11.74 3.72
C LEU A 120 -4.02 12.48 3.83
N LEU A 121 -5.07 11.97 3.18
CA LEU A 121 -6.43 12.44 3.40
C LEU A 121 -6.93 12.04 4.79
N SER A 122 -7.50 13.00 5.51
CA SER A 122 -8.21 12.76 6.75
C SER A 122 -9.56 12.06 6.50
N PRO A 123 -10.15 11.40 7.53
CA PRO A 123 -11.46 10.78 7.40
C PRO A 123 -12.54 11.78 6.97
N GLN A 124 -12.47 13.00 7.50
CA GLN A 124 -13.39 14.09 7.20
C GLN A 124 -13.28 14.53 5.74
N GLU A 125 -12.07 14.72 5.21
CA GLU A 125 -11.87 15.09 3.80
C GLU A 125 -12.38 14.01 2.84
N MET A 126 -12.30 12.73 3.23
CA MET A 126 -12.84 11.62 2.43
C MET A 126 -14.37 11.62 2.44
N LEU A 127 -14.97 11.82 3.61
CA LEU A 127 -16.42 11.97 3.76
C LEU A 127 -16.94 13.14 2.92
N GLU A 128 -16.30 14.30 3.02
CA GLU A 128 -16.64 15.50 2.25
C GLU A 128 -16.51 15.29 0.74
N LEU A 129 -15.44 14.64 0.29
CA LEU A 129 -15.28 14.29 -1.11
C LEU A 129 -16.44 13.42 -1.60
N ARG A 130 -16.78 12.36 -0.86
CA ARG A 130 -17.87 11.46 -1.23
C ARG A 130 -19.23 12.18 -1.24
N THR A 131 -19.53 12.98 -0.22
CA THR A 131 -20.81 13.69 -0.13
C THR A 131 -20.93 14.79 -1.17
N SER A 132 -19.83 15.46 -1.53
CA SER A 132 -19.81 16.46 -2.61
C SER A 132 -20.14 15.88 -3.99
N LEU A 133 -19.92 14.57 -4.17
CA LEU A 133 -20.27 13.82 -5.37
C LEU A 133 -21.69 13.22 -5.31
N GLU A 134 -22.40 13.39 -4.18
CA GLU A 134 -23.71 12.79 -3.92
C GLU A 134 -23.72 11.26 -4.04
N LEU A 135 -22.59 10.60 -3.75
CA LEU A 135 -22.45 9.15 -3.88
C LEU A 135 -22.72 8.41 -2.58
N SER A 136 -23.37 7.25 -2.73
CA SER A 136 -23.43 6.24 -1.67
C SER A 136 -22.03 5.70 -1.37
N MET A 137 -21.83 5.10 -0.19
CA MET A 137 -20.54 4.46 0.14
C MET A 137 -20.18 3.33 -0.83
N GLU A 138 -21.18 2.59 -1.33
CA GLU A 138 -20.96 1.52 -2.30
C GLU A 138 -20.51 2.06 -3.65
N ASP A 139 -21.18 3.10 -4.16
CA ASP A 139 -20.82 3.68 -5.46
C ASP A 139 -19.49 4.40 -5.40
N PHE A 140 -19.18 5.05 -4.28
CA PHE A 140 -17.86 5.62 -4.04
C PHE A 140 -16.77 4.54 -3.99
N ALA A 141 -17.02 3.40 -3.33
CA ALA A 141 -16.10 2.27 -3.33
C ALA A 141 -15.87 1.73 -4.76
N ARG A 142 -16.94 1.60 -5.55
CA ARG A 142 -16.85 1.19 -6.97
C ARG A 142 -16.06 2.20 -7.80
N LEU A 143 -16.27 3.50 -7.59
CA LEU A 143 -15.57 4.59 -8.29
C LEU A 143 -14.07 4.58 -7.99
N ILE A 144 -13.69 4.44 -6.73
CA ILE A 144 -12.28 4.42 -6.30
C ILE A 144 -11.60 3.07 -6.62
N GLY A 145 -12.38 2.01 -6.84
CA GLY A 145 -11.86 0.67 -7.11
C GLY A 145 -11.42 -0.06 -5.83
N CYS A 146 -12.14 0.14 -4.73
CA CYS A 146 -11.89 -0.54 -3.46
C CYS A 146 -13.14 -1.25 -2.93
N THR A 147 -13.03 -1.90 -1.78
CA THR A 147 -14.19 -2.56 -1.14
C THR A 147 -14.99 -1.55 -0.30
N LEU A 148 -16.29 -1.83 -0.10
CA LEU A 148 -17.12 -1.04 0.82
C LEU A 148 -16.52 -0.99 2.24
N GLN A 149 -15.96 -2.11 2.72
CA GLN A 149 -15.32 -2.19 4.03
C GLN A 149 -14.11 -1.26 4.15
N SER A 150 -13.39 -1.05 3.04
CA SER A 150 -12.28 -0.08 3.00
C SER A 150 -12.78 1.35 3.23
N ILE A 151 -13.84 1.78 2.52
CA ILE A 151 -14.43 3.11 2.70
C ILE A 151 -14.94 3.29 4.14
N LEU A 152 -15.68 2.30 4.67
CA LEU A 152 -16.16 2.32 6.05
C LEU A 152 -15.03 2.44 7.08
N ALA A 153 -13.91 1.77 6.85
CA ALA A 153 -12.75 1.85 7.73
C ALA A 153 -12.03 3.20 7.64
N TRP A 154 -11.96 3.80 6.45
CA TRP A 154 -11.20 5.03 6.21
C TRP A 154 -11.94 6.30 6.59
N GLU A 155 -13.28 6.32 6.48
CA GLU A 155 -14.13 7.47 6.87
C GLU A 155 -14.40 7.53 8.39
N ARG A 156 -14.02 6.50 9.14
CA ARG A 156 -14.15 6.51 10.61
C ARG A 156 -13.18 7.52 11.24
N PRO A 157 -13.63 8.34 12.21
CA PRO A 157 -12.77 9.29 12.90
C PRO A 157 -11.66 8.58 13.72
N ASP A 158 -11.94 7.37 14.20
CA ASP A 158 -11.05 6.52 15.00
C ASP A 158 -10.34 5.44 14.16
N ARG A 159 -10.11 5.70 12.86
CA ARG A 159 -9.50 4.72 11.95
C ARG A 159 -8.14 4.22 12.46
N SER A 160 -7.93 2.91 12.35
CA SER A 160 -6.67 2.27 12.73
C SER A 160 -5.58 2.39 11.67
N ALA A 161 -5.96 2.59 10.41
CA ALA A 161 -5.03 2.68 9.30
C ALA A 161 -5.54 3.66 8.23
N PRO A 162 -4.64 4.43 7.59
CA PRO A 162 -5.00 5.28 6.47
C PRO A 162 -5.29 4.47 5.20
N PRO A 163 -5.89 5.08 4.16
CA PRO A 163 -6.00 4.48 2.84
C PRO A 163 -4.64 4.08 2.26
N SER A 164 -4.67 3.13 1.32
CA SER A 164 -3.47 2.80 0.54
C SER A 164 -3.02 4.04 -0.24
N ARG A 165 -1.72 4.15 -0.52
CA ARG A 165 -1.17 5.32 -1.24
C ARG A 165 -1.85 5.54 -2.59
N MET A 166 -2.19 4.46 -3.30
CA MET A 166 -2.91 4.55 -4.58
C MET A 166 -4.31 5.13 -4.41
N ALA A 167 -5.09 4.64 -3.43
CA ALA A 167 -6.43 5.14 -3.18
C ALA A 167 -6.41 6.61 -2.71
N ASP A 168 -5.47 6.96 -1.83
CA ASP A 168 -5.24 8.34 -1.37
C ASP A 168 -4.95 9.29 -2.55
N LEU A 169 -4.01 8.93 -3.42
CA LEU A 169 -3.66 9.73 -4.60
C LEU A 169 -4.84 9.88 -5.57
N LEU A 170 -5.58 8.80 -5.82
CA LEU A 170 -6.75 8.84 -6.71
C LEU A 170 -7.85 9.76 -6.14
N MET A 171 -8.15 9.64 -4.85
CA MET A 171 -9.12 10.52 -4.18
C MET A 171 -8.66 11.97 -4.18
N LYS A 172 -7.38 12.25 -3.97
CA LYS A 172 -6.84 13.61 -4.03
C LYS A 172 -6.90 14.19 -5.45
N LEU A 173 -6.58 13.39 -6.48
CA LEU A 173 -6.73 13.78 -7.87
C LEU A 173 -8.19 14.11 -8.21
N LEU A 174 -9.13 13.26 -7.79
CA LEU A 174 -10.56 13.47 -7.97
C LEU A 174 -11.03 14.75 -7.27
N ARG A 175 -10.62 14.96 -6.01
CA ARG A 175 -10.93 16.19 -5.27
C ARG A 175 -10.40 17.43 -5.96
N GLU A 176 -9.16 17.37 -6.42
CA GLU A 176 -8.55 18.49 -7.12
C GLU A 176 -9.27 18.73 -8.47
N SER A 177 -9.74 17.70 -9.17
CA SER A 177 -10.32 17.87 -10.50
C SER A 177 -11.72 18.50 -10.41
N LEU A 178 -12.45 18.19 -9.35
CA LEU A 178 -13.70 18.88 -9.01
C LEU A 178 -13.46 20.36 -8.69
N ARG A 179 -12.29 20.71 -8.13
CA ARG A 179 -11.94 22.08 -7.72
C ARG A 179 -11.45 22.93 -8.88
N VAL A 180 -10.54 22.41 -9.70
CA VAL A 180 -9.84 23.19 -10.75
C VAL A 180 -10.17 22.75 -12.18
N GLY A 181 -10.91 21.65 -12.35
CA GLY A 181 -11.21 21.05 -13.65
C GLY A 181 -10.08 20.15 -14.14
N ALA A 182 -9.49 20.49 -15.29
CA ALA A 182 -8.41 19.70 -15.87
C ALA A 182 -7.12 19.82 -15.04
N ILE A 183 -6.53 18.69 -14.67
CA ILE A 183 -5.28 18.63 -13.91
C ILE A 183 -4.17 18.04 -14.78
N ASP A 184 -2.99 18.66 -14.72
CA ASP A 184 -1.76 17.99 -15.12
C ASP A 184 -1.34 16.99 -14.02
N VAL A 185 -1.58 15.71 -14.28
CA VAL A 185 -1.40 14.61 -13.32
C VAL A 185 0.08 14.47 -12.90
N LEU A 186 1.03 14.73 -13.80
CA LEU A 186 2.44 14.48 -13.50
C LEU A 186 3.00 15.44 -12.44
N PRO A 187 2.91 16.78 -12.58
CA PRO A 187 3.30 17.70 -11.51
C PRO A 187 2.58 17.44 -10.20
N PHE A 188 1.29 17.09 -10.26
CA PHE A 188 0.50 16.77 -9.07
C PHE A 188 1.09 15.57 -8.31
N LEU A 189 1.30 14.45 -9.00
CA LEU A 189 1.85 13.24 -8.39
C LEU A 189 3.30 13.44 -7.90
N LEU A 190 4.11 14.23 -8.61
CA LEU A 190 5.46 14.58 -8.16
C LEU A 190 5.44 15.42 -6.89
N ASN A 191 4.50 16.36 -6.77
CA ASN A 191 4.32 17.15 -5.56
C ASN A 191 3.88 16.27 -4.37
N GLU A 192 2.93 15.37 -4.59
CA GLU A 192 2.52 14.40 -3.58
C GLU A 192 3.67 13.45 -3.20
N ALA A 193 4.52 13.03 -4.14
CA ALA A 193 5.70 12.22 -3.83
C ALA A 193 6.71 12.96 -2.94
N LYS A 194 6.92 14.27 -3.16
CA LYS A 194 7.79 15.09 -2.31
C LYS A 194 7.30 15.15 -0.86
N LYS A 195 5.98 15.19 -0.63
CA LYS A 195 5.41 15.14 0.73
C LYS A 195 5.75 13.84 1.46
N TRP A 196 5.99 12.76 0.72
CA TRP A 196 6.46 11.47 1.23
C TRP A 196 7.99 11.37 1.34
N GLY A 197 8.71 12.47 1.09
CA GLY A 197 10.18 12.50 1.09
C GLY A 197 10.82 11.82 -0.13
N VAL A 198 10.04 11.54 -1.18
CA VAL A 198 10.52 10.90 -2.40
C VAL A 198 10.69 11.95 -3.50
N VAL A 199 11.90 12.04 -4.04
CA VAL A 199 12.20 12.87 -5.22
C VAL A 199 12.32 11.96 -6.43
N ILE A 200 11.46 12.17 -7.42
CA ILE A 200 11.44 11.38 -8.67
C ILE A 200 11.83 12.32 -9.81
N GLU A 201 12.88 11.95 -10.56
CA GLU A 201 13.28 12.65 -11.77
C GLU A 201 12.66 11.94 -12.98
N LEU A 202 11.81 12.66 -13.72
CA LEU A 202 11.25 12.15 -14.96
C LEU A 202 12.26 12.33 -16.08
N ARG A 203 12.78 11.22 -16.62
CA ARG A 203 13.47 11.24 -17.91
C ARG A 203 12.43 11.35 -19.00
N ARG A 204 12.19 12.56 -19.50
CA ARG A 204 11.38 12.73 -20.71
C ARG A 204 12.19 12.20 -21.90
N PRO A 205 11.69 11.23 -22.68
CA PRO A 205 12.30 10.92 -23.96
C PRO A 205 12.24 12.20 -24.80
N SER A 206 13.39 12.67 -25.27
CA SER A 206 13.46 13.82 -26.18
C SER A 206 12.61 13.50 -27.40
N MET A 207 11.50 14.22 -27.60
CA MET A 207 10.62 14.05 -28.77
C MET A 207 11.26 14.53 -30.10
N ASN A 208 12.58 14.68 -30.16
CA ASN A 208 13.32 15.23 -31.31
C ASN A 208 13.81 14.16 -32.30
N SER A 209 13.18 12.99 -32.42
CA SER A 209 13.61 11.96 -33.37
C SER A 209 12.51 11.46 -34.33
N ALA A 210 11.46 12.25 -34.56
CA ALA A 210 10.38 11.91 -35.49
C ALA A 210 10.21 12.94 -36.62
N GLY A 211 11.33 13.44 -37.15
CA GLY A 211 11.31 14.47 -38.19
C GLY A 211 12.50 14.43 -39.15
N ASP A 212 12.98 13.25 -39.55
CA ASP A 212 13.97 13.11 -40.63
C ASP A 212 13.79 11.80 -41.43
N ALA A 213 12.55 11.38 -41.66
CA ALA A 213 12.22 10.45 -42.74
C ALA A 213 11.65 11.24 -43.91
N ALA A 214 12.51 12.06 -44.53
CA ALA A 214 12.24 12.66 -45.82
C ALA A 214 11.98 11.54 -46.84
N MET A 215 10.75 11.47 -47.36
CA MET A 215 10.45 10.71 -48.57
C MET A 215 11.37 11.18 -49.71
N PRO A 216 12.15 10.30 -50.36
CA PRO A 216 12.72 10.64 -51.64
C PRO A 216 11.57 10.73 -52.67
N GLN A 217 11.30 11.95 -53.14
CA GLN A 217 10.58 12.16 -54.38
C GLN A 217 11.50 11.74 -55.52
N ASP A 218 11.34 10.49 -56.00
CA ASP A 218 11.96 10.08 -57.25
C ASP A 218 10.89 9.89 -58.34
N GLN A 219 10.77 10.97 -59.11
CA GLN A 219 10.75 11.02 -60.57
C GLN A 219 9.69 10.19 -61.32
N ARG A 220 8.67 10.92 -61.76
CA ARG A 220 7.99 10.69 -63.04
C ARG A 220 9.01 10.85 -64.18
N ALA A 221 9.12 9.82 -65.02
CA ALA A 221 9.44 9.91 -66.43
C ALA A 221 8.56 8.91 -67.18
#